data_AF-A0AAQ0RZX4-F1
#
_entry.id   AF-A0AAQ0RZX4-F1
#
_cell.length_a   1.000
_cell.length_b   1.000
_cell.length_c   1.000
_cell.angle_alpha   90.00
_cell.angle_beta   90.00
_cell.angle_gamma   90.00
#
_symmetry.space_group_name_H-M   'P 1'
#
loop_
_entity.id
_entity.type
_entity.pdbx_description
1 polymer ?
#
loop_
_entity_poly.entity_id
_entity_poly.type
_entity_poly.pdbx_seq_one_letter_code
_entity_poly.pdbx_strand_id
1 'polypeptide(L)' 'MIRFDVNGSDHANPPNFNRIPTPHLHIMTDEYKNGTIAIPLHDIQNIELINEMIDALDFFMDYTKIKKDNIIIKP' A
#
# COMPACT_ATOMS: atom_id res chain seq x y z
N MET A 1 -9.55 2.27 4.94
CA MET A 1 -8.77 3.15 4.03
C MET A 1 -7.35 2.60 3.95
N ILE A 2 -6.74 2.59 2.78
CA ILE A 2 -5.34 2.22 2.58
C ILE A 2 -4.62 3.45 2.04
N ARG A 3 -3.48 3.81 2.63
CA ARG A 3 -2.57 4.84 2.12
C ARG A 3 -1.32 4.14 1.60
N PHE A 4 -0.97 4.45 0.35
CA PHE A 4 0.20 3.88 -0.29
C PHE A 4 1.26 4.96 -0.52
N ASP A 5 2.41 4.80 0.13
CA ASP A 5 3.53 5.72 0.02
C ASP A 5 4.56 5.13 -0.93
N VAL A 6 4.60 5.68 -2.15
CA VAL A 6 5.45 5.17 -3.24
C VAL A 6 6.79 5.89 -3.29
N ASN A 7 6.76 7.22 -3.17
CA ASN A 7 7.94 8.09 -3.18
C ASN A 7 7.89 8.98 -1.94
N GLY A 8 8.91 8.92 -1.09
CA GLY A 8 8.90 9.68 0.16
C GLY A 8 10.03 9.30 1.11
N SER A 9 9.90 9.76 2.35
CA SER A 9 10.78 9.34 3.44
C SER A 9 10.33 8.02 4.04
N ASP A 10 11.29 7.22 4.51
CA ASP A 10 11.02 5.99 5.26
C ASP A 10 10.18 6.26 6.51
N HIS A 11 9.25 5.36 6.80
CA HIS A 11 8.37 5.49 7.96
C HIS A 11 9.00 4.84 9.19
N ALA A 12 8.94 5.51 10.34
CA ALA A 12 9.47 4.96 11.58
C ALA A 12 8.35 4.27 12.38
N ASN A 13 8.35 2.94 12.40
CA ASN A 13 7.36 2.18 13.14
C ASN A 13 7.60 2.24 14.65
N PRO A 14 6.58 2.56 15.47
CA PRO A 14 6.70 2.43 16.92
C PRO A 14 6.78 0.95 17.34
N PRO A 15 7.26 0.65 18.56
CA PRO A 15 7.81 1.60 19.55
C PRO A 15 9.29 1.94 19.33
N ASN A 16 10.02 1.14 18.54
CA ASN A 16 11.48 1.22 18.44
C ASN A 16 11.97 2.12 17.30
N PHE A 17 11.05 2.74 16.56
CA PHE A 17 11.34 3.63 15.41
C PHE A 17 12.17 2.95 14.30
N ASN A 18 11.98 1.64 14.11
CA ASN A 18 12.55 0.91 12.98
C ASN A 18 12.02 1.51 11.68
N ARG A 19 12.93 1.83 10.75
CA ARG A 19 12.59 2.46 9.48
C ARG A 19 12.11 1.42 8.49
N ILE A 20 10.95 1.71 7.90
CA ILE A 20 10.33 0.95 6.82
C ILE A 20 10.54 1.75 5.54
N PRO A 21 11.32 1.22 4.58
CA PRO A 21 11.61 1.94 3.35
C PRO A 21 10.36 2.08 2.49
N THR A 22 10.27 3.17 1.73
CA THR A 22 9.30 3.24 0.62
C THR A 22 9.73 2.29 -0.51
N PRO A 23 8.80 1.62 -1.22
CA PRO A 23 7.35 1.73 -1.08
C PRO A 23 6.80 0.91 0.10
N HIS A 24 5.85 1.49 0.85
CA HIS A 24 5.17 0.85 1.97
C HIS A 24 3.71 1.29 2.10
N LEU A 25 2.95 0.58 2.93
CA LEU A 25 1.51 0.75 3.08
C LEU A 25 1.12 1.05 4.51
N HIS A 26 0.07 1.87 4.65
CA HIS A 26 -0.64 2.09 5.89
C HIS A 26 -2.09 1.62 5.75
N ILE A 27 -2.52 0.73 6.64
CA ILE A 27 -3.89 0.22 6.66
C ILE A 27 -4.62 0.87 7.84
N MET A 28 -5.71 1.57 7.55
CA MET A 28 -6.49 2.31 8.55
C MET A 28 -7.51 1.37 9.20
N THR A 29 -7.03 0.42 9.99
CA THR A 29 -7.83 -0.47 10.86
C THR A 29 -7.19 -0.57 12.24
N ASP A 30 -7.94 -1.05 13.24
CA ASP A 30 -7.43 -1.18 14.60
C ASP A 30 -6.24 -2.14 14.70
N GLU A 31 -6.23 -3.20 13.89
CA GLU A 31 -5.11 -4.17 13.77
C GLU A 31 -3.78 -3.48 13.46
N TYR A 32 -3.80 -2.51 12.55
CA TYR A 32 -2.61 -1.75 12.12
C TYR A 32 -2.49 -0.38 12.82
N LYS A 33 -3.16 -0.24 13.98
CA LYS A 33 -3.17 0.98 14.79
C LYS A 33 -3.57 2.21 13.98
N ASN A 34 -4.62 2.07 13.17
CA ASN A 34 -5.18 3.10 12.32
C ASN A 34 -4.10 3.78 11.45
N GLY A 35 -3.28 2.95 10.78
CA GLY A 35 -2.22 3.40 9.87
C GLY A 35 -0.94 3.86 10.55
N THR A 36 -0.78 3.69 11.86
CA THR A 36 0.48 4.04 12.54
C THR A 36 1.61 3.08 12.18
N ILE A 37 1.26 1.82 11.88
CA ILE A 37 2.21 0.78 11.46
C ILE A 37 2.27 0.77 9.92
N ALA A 38 3.46 1.01 9.37
CA ALA A 38 3.76 0.82 7.96
C ALA A 38 4.22 -0.62 7.69
N ILE A 39 3.78 -1.17 6.56
CA ILE A 39 4.15 -2.50 6.10
C ILE A 39 4.95 -2.35 4.80
N PRO A 40 6.18 -2.88 4.69
CA PRO A 40 6.90 -2.89 3.43
C PRO A 40 6.05 -3.58 2.37
N LEU A 41 5.98 -3.02 1.15
CA LEU A 41 5.14 -3.60 0.11
C LEU A 41 5.49 -5.07 -0.20
N HIS A 42 6.78 -5.42 -0.12
CA HIS A 42 7.27 -6.78 -0.37
C HIS A 42 6.91 -7.81 0.71
N ASP A 43 6.51 -7.35 1.90
CA ASP A 43 6.11 -8.22 3.01
C ASP A 43 4.62 -8.60 2.95
N ILE A 44 3.86 -8.00 2.02
CA ILE A 44 2.47 -8.40 1.81
C ILE A 44 2.43 -9.74 1.10
N GLN A 45 2.12 -10.78 1.86
CA GLN A 45 1.91 -12.14 1.37
C GLN A 45 0.43 -12.55 1.40
N ASN A 46 -0.44 -11.71 1.98
CA ASN A 46 -1.87 -11.98 2.02
C ASN A 46 -2.49 -11.72 0.63
N ILE A 47 -2.83 -12.80 -0.06
CA ILE A 47 -3.40 -12.77 -1.42
C ILE A 47 -4.73 -12.00 -1.47
N GLU A 48 -5.56 -12.07 -0.42
CA GLU A 48 -6.83 -11.34 -0.37
C GLU A 48 -6.56 -9.83 -0.36
N LEU A 49 -5.66 -9.37 0.51
CA LEU A 49 -5.25 -7.96 0.58
C LEU A 49 -4.61 -7.48 -0.73
N ILE A 50 -3.77 -8.30 -1.36
CA ILE A 50 -3.17 -7.97 -2.68
C ILE A 50 -4.28 -7.76 -3.72
N ASN A 51 -5.25 -8.66 -3.79
CA ASN A 51 -6.36 -8.55 -4.73
C ASN A 51 -7.21 -7.31 -4.45
N GLU A 52 -7.57 -7.04 -3.19
CA GLU A 52 -8.31 -5.83 -2.81
C GLU A 52 -7.58 -4.55 -3.21
N MET A 53 -6.26 -4.52 -3.08
CA MET A 53 -5.44 -3.39 -3.50
C MET A 53 -5.39 -3.22 -5.03
N ILE A 54 -5.29 -4.34 -5.77
CA ILE A 54 -5.34 -4.32 -7.24
C ILE A 54 -6.71 -3.79 -7.70
N ASP A 55 -7.80 -4.28 -7.12
CA ASP A 55 -9.16 -3.84 -7.44
C ASP A 55 -9.35 -2.33 -7.14
N ALA A 56 -8.83 -1.86 -6.01
CA ALA A 56 -8.88 -0.44 -5.66
C ALA A 56 -8.08 0.44 -6.62
N LEU A 57 -6.91 -0.02 -7.07
CA LEU A 57 -6.10 0.66 -8.08
C LEU A 57 -6.84 0.70 -9.43
N ASP A 58 -7.43 -0.42 -9.84
CA ASP A 58 -8.15 -0.54 -11.11
C ASP A 58 -9.33 0.43 -11.17
N PHE A 59 -10.14 0.46 -10.11
CA PHE A 59 -11.23 1.42 -9.94
C PHE A 59 -10.75 2.88 -10.00
N PHE A 60 -9.65 3.21 -9.30
CA PHE A 60 -9.10 4.56 -9.31
C PHE A 60 -8.64 5.00 -10.70
N MET A 61 -7.96 4.12 -11.44
CA MET A 61 -7.51 4.41 -12.80
C MET A 61 -8.68 4.64 -13.76
N ASP A 62 -9.75 3.84 -13.64
CA ASP A 62 -10.97 4.04 -14.42
C ASP A 62 -11.66 5.36 -14.08
N TYR A 63 -11.80 5.66 -12.79
CA TYR A 63 -12.39 6.91 -12.32
C TYR A 63 -11.64 8.14 -12.85
N THR A 64 -10.31 8.08 -12.86
CA THR A 64 -9.44 9.17 -13.33
C THR A 64 -9.16 9.15 -14.84
N LYS A 65 -9.66 8.15 -15.57
CA LYS A 65 -9.42 7.93 -17.00
C LYS A 65 -7.93 7.80 -17.36
N ILE A 66 -7.13 7.24 -16.46
CA ILE A 66 -5.73 6.90 -16.73
C ILE A 66 -5.70 5.76 -17.76
N LYS A 67 -4.91 5.93 -18.83
CA LYS A 67 -4.77 4.90 -19.86
C LYS A 67 -4.02 3.69 -19.31
N LYS A 68 -4.58 2.49 -19.48
CA LYS A 68 -4.03 1.23 -18.95
C LYS A 68 -3.15 0.48 -19.96
N ASP A 69 -3.08 0.95 -21.20
CA ASP A 69 -2.51 0.23 -22.36
C ASP A 69 -1.06 -0.25 -22.17
N ASN A 70 -0.29 0.38 -21.27
CA ASN A 70 1.11 0.06 -20.99
C ASN A 70 1.36 -0.44 -19.56
N ILE A 71 0.31 -0.76 -18.80
CA ILE A 71 0.43 -1.19 -17.40
C ILE A 71 0.41 -2.72 -17.35
N ILE A 72 1.48 -3.32 -16.81
CA ILE A 72 1.55 -4.76 -16.53
C ILE A 72 1.37 -4.95 -15.02
N ILE A 73 0.20 -5.44 -14.60
CA ILE A 73 -0.05 -5.83 -13.21
C ILE A 73 0.34 -7.30 -13.06
N LYS A 74 1.29 -7.59 -12.17
CA LYS A 74 1.69 -8.95 -11.81
C LYS A 74 1.36 -9.19 -10.33
N PRO A 75 0.84 -10.38 -9.97
CA PRO A 75 0.72 -10.79 -8.58
C PRO A 75 2.10 -11.03 -7.94
#